data_AF-A0A954JIH7-F1
#
_entry.id   AF-A0A954JIH7-F1
#
_cell.length_a   1.000
_cell.length_b   1.000
_cell.length_c   1.000
_cell.angle_alpha   90.00
_cell.angle_beta   90.00
_cell.angle_gamma   90.00
#
_symmetry.space_group_name_H-M   'P 1'
#
loop_
_entity.id
_entity.type
_entity.pdbx_description
1 polymer ?
#
loop_
_entity_poly.entity_id
_entity_poly.type
_entity_poly.pdbx_seq_one_letter_code
_entity_poly.pdbx_strand_id
1 'polypeptide(L)'
;MKSATSQSQSLFVVLCGSLGQIVVQLALQVVLASKFGSGEEVAAYQAAFSLPTALAATIAGPLGIAFIPRYQKLRTEDPVRAESLLPALTLIVVVCGVLVSGLLTLFAAPVMQSLVPGFTAEQVAQSTTLFRILVWNIPLMVLVGLFQTALNARFNFFMPAIAGVFGPTVTVICMWSGAAQLGIAALAWGVVAGSLSSVLLQGISLWGGTRFPARGDLVDHARGIALLAIPAALSMLLIRIDPVVDGYVLASPEPERFANWGWALRIMNMFVLVSSGV
;
A
#
# COMPACT_ATOMS: atom_id res chain seq x y z
N MET A 1 16.14 -33.93 3.96
CA MET A 1 15.76 -33.84 2.54
C MET A 1 14.36 -33.26 2.28
N LYS A 2 13.34 -33.43 3.13
CA LYS A 2 12.01 -32.78 2.96
C LYS A 2 11.98 -31.24 3.12
N SER A 3 12.99 -30.63 3.74
CA SER A 3 13.04 -29.17 3.92
C SER A 3 13.48 -28.43 2.65
N ALA A 4 14.41 -28.99 1.85
CA ALA A 4 14.95 -28.32 0.67
C ALA A 4 13.93 -28.23 -0.48
N THR A 5 13.11 -29.28 -0.69
CA THR A 5 12.05 -29.28 -1.71
C THR A 5 10.88 -28.36 -1.36
N SER A 6 10.48 -28.29 -0.08
CA SER A 6 9.45 -27.35 0.39
C SER A 6 9.89 -25.88 0.30
N GLN A 7 11.17 -25.61 0.62
CA GLN A 7 11.76 -24.29 0.51
C GLN A 7 11.91 -23.85 -0.96
N SER A 8 12.33 -24.74 -1.86
CA SER A 8 12.41 -24.48 -3.29
C SER A 8 11.03 -24.21 -3.92
N GLN A 9 9.99 -24.93 -3.51
CA GLN A 9 8.61 -24.69 -3.96
C GLN A 9 8.07 -23.33 -3.48
N SER A 10 8.38 -22.95 -2.24
CA SER A 10 7.95 -21.66 -1.67
C SER A 10 8.62 -20.48 -2.38
N LEU A 11 9.93 -20.60 -2.66
CA LEU A 11 10.68 -19.62 -3.46
C LEU A 11 10.13 -19.50 -4.88
N PHE A 12 9.81 -20.62 -5.51
CA PHE A 12 9.22 -20.63 -6.86
C PHE A 12 7.86 -19.90 -6.89
N VAL A 13 6.99 -20.17 -5.91
CA VAL A 13 5.68 -19.49 -5.81
C VAL A 13 5.83 -17.99 -5.61
N VAL A 14 6.75 -17.56 -4.73
CA VAL A 14 7.02 -16.13 -4.50
C VAL A 14 7.55 -15.49 -5.79
N LEU A 15 8.53 -16.10 -6.46
CA LEU A 15 9.10 -15.59 -7.70
C LEU A 15 8.05 -15.47 -8.82
N CYS A 16 7.25 -16.52 -9.05
CA CYS A 16 6.17 -16.48 -10.04
C CYS A 16 5.11 -15.44 -9.69
N GLY A 17 4.78 -15.30 -8.39
CA GLY A 17 3.91 -14.26 -7.88
C GLY A 17 4.43 -12.86 -8.21
N SER A 18 5.67 -12.54 -7.81
CA SER A 18 6.31 -11.25 -8.07
C SER A 18 6.42 -10.95 -9.58
N LEU A 19 6.76 -11.94 -10.41
CA LEU A 19 6.76 -11.77 -11.87
C LEU A 19 5.36 -11.47 -12.41
N GLY A 20 4.34 -12.19 -11.93
CA GLY A 20 2.94 -11.92 -12.27
C GLY A 20 2.52 -10.50 -11.89
N GLN A 21 2.91 -10.04 -10.70
CA GLN A 21 2.64 -8.67 -10.26
C GLN A 21 3.29 -7.64 -11.19
N ILE A 22 4.54 -7.85 -11.59
CA ILE A 22 5.25 -6.96 -12.51
C ILE A 22 4.51 -6.90 -13.85
N VAL A 23 4.09 -8.04 -14.40
CA VAL A 23 3.36 -8.09 -15.67
C VAL A 23 2.03 -7.32 -15.59
N VAL A 24 1.26 -7.50 -14.52
CA VAL A 24 -0.02 -6.79 -14.35
C VAL A 24 0.20 -5.29 -14.15
N GLN A 25 1.23 -4.89 -13.39
CA GLN A 25 1.56 -3.48 -13.23
C GLN A 25 2.03 -2.84 -14.56
N LEU A 26 2.79 -3.57 -15.37
CA LEU A 26 3.15 -3.11 -16.72
C LEU A 26 1.90 -2.96 -17.60
N ALA A 27 0.97 -3.91 -17.54
CA ALA A 27 -0.30 -3.80 -18.25
C ALA A 27 -1.09 -2.56 -17.82
N LEU A 28 -1.11 -2.24 -16.51
CA LEU A 28 -1.72 -1.01 -16.01
C LEU A 28 -1.08 0.24 -16.62
N GLN A 29 0.26 0.30 -16.67
CA GLN A 29 0.99 1.43 -17.28
C GLN A 29 0.67 1.56 -18.78
N VAL A 30 0.58 0.45 -19.50
CA VAL A 30 0.22 0.45 -20.93
C VAL A 30 -1.21 0.96 -21.13
N VAL A 31 -2.17 0.49 -20.32
CA VAL A 31 -3.57 0.95 -20.39
C VAL A 31 -3.65 2.44 -20.06
N LEU A 32 -2.94 2.91 -19.04
CA LEU A 32 -2.84 4.31 -18.67
C LEU A 32 -2.28 5.17 -19.80
N ALA A 33 -1.15 4.79 -20.37
CA ALA A 33 -0.56 5.49 -21.50
C ALA A 33 -1.49 5.48 -22.74
N SER A 34 -2.17 4.36 -23.01
CA SER A 34 -3.06 4.26 -24.18
C SER A 34 -4.34 5.10 -24.08
N LYS A 35 -4.87 5.29 -22.86
CA LYS A 35 -6.14 6.00 -22.62
C LYS A 35 -5.93 7.47 -22.30
N PHE A 36 -4.88 7.80 -21.56
CA PHE A 36 -4.66 9.13 -20.98
C PHE A 36 -3.31 9.75 -21.39
N GLY A 37 -2.44 9.00 -22.09
CA GLY A 37 -1.13 9.49 -22.52
C GLY A 37 -0.21 9.85 -21.35
N SER A 38 0.64 10.87 -21.54
CA SER A 38 1.44 11.52 -20.50
C SER A 38 0.85 12.87 -20.08
N GLY A 39 -0.48 13.00 -20.14
CA GLY A 39 -1.18 14.27 -20.00
C GLY A 39 -1.34 14.79 -18.56
N GLU A 40 -1.97 15.96 -18.47
CA GLU A 40 -2.25 16.66 -17.20
C GLU A 40 -3.08 15.82 -16.21
N GLU A 41 -4.00 15.00 -16.71
CA GLU A 41 -4.81 14.11 -15.86
C GLU A 41 -3.93 13.11 -15.10
N VAL A 42 -2.92 12.52 -15.77
CA VAL A 42 -2.03 11.54 -15.16
C VAL A 42 -1.17 12.19 -14.08
N ALA A 43 -0.73 13.43 -14.31
CA ALA A 43 -0.01 14.22 -13.29
C ALA A 43 -0.92 14.50 -12.07
N ALA A 44 -2.18 14.89 -12.31
CA ALA A 44 -3.17 15.11 -11.25
C ALA A 44 -3.43 13.84 -10.42
N TYR A 45 -3.57 12.69 -11.07
CA TYR A 45 -3.71 11.40 -10.40
C TYR A 45 -2.46 11.04 -9.57
N GLN A 46 -1.26 11.17 -10.16
CA GLN A 46 -0.01 10.83 -9.47
C GLN A 46 0.19 11.70 -8.23
N ALA A 47 -0.06 13.01 -8.35
CA ALA A 47 -0.03 13.93 -7.22
C ALA A 47 -1.02 13.52 -6.13
N ALA A 48 -2.27 13.23 -6.51
CA ALA A 48 -3.31 12.79 -5.58
C ALA A 48 -2.99 11.44 -4.91
N PHE A 49 -2.29 10.53 -5.59
CA PHE A 49 -1.97 9.20 -5.05
C PHE A 49 -0.71 9.16 -4.18
N SER A 50 0.17 10.17 -4.31
CA SER A 50 1.46 10.22 -3.63
C SER A 50 1.34 10.16 -2.09
N LEU A 51 0.56 11.07 -1.49
CA LEU A 51 0.41 11.19 -0.05
C LEU A 51 -0.28 9.95 0.58
N PRO A 52 -1.42 9.44 0.06
CA PRO A 52 -2.04 8.23 0.58
C PRO A 52 -1.08 7.02 0.56
N THR A 53 -0.34 6.86 -0.53
CA THR A 53 0.63 5.77 -0.69
C THR A 53 1.79 5.90 0.30
N ALA A 54 2.35 7.11 0.46
CA ALA A 54 3.44 7.37 1.39
C ALA A 54 3.03 7.09 2.85
N LEU A 55 1.84 7.55 3.25
CA LEU A 55 1.30 7.29 4.59
C LEU A 55 1.10 5.80 4.85
N ALA A 56 0.46 5.09 3.92
CA ALA A 56 0.24 3.66 4.05
C ALA A 56 1.56 2.88 4.15
N ALA A 57 2.53 3.19 3.30
CA ALA A 57 3.83 2.52 3.29
C ALA A 57 4.64 2.77 4.58
N THR A 58 4.55 3.98 5.14
CA THR A 58 5.20 4.34 6.41
C THR A 58 4.65 3.55 7.60
N ILE A 59 3.39 3.11 7.53
CA ILE A 59 2.75 2.33 8.58
C ILE A 59 2.96 0.83 8.35
N ALA A 60 2.74 0.35 7.12
CA ALA A 60 2.73 -1.09 6.80
C ALA A 60 4.07 -1.78 7.07
N GLY A 61 5.19 -1.16 6.68
CA GLY A 61 6.52 -1.75 6.83
C GLY A 61 6.91 -2.01 8.29
N PRO A 62 6.93 -0.98 9.17
CA PRO A 62 7.28 -1.11 10.58
C PRO A 62 6.32 -2.03 11.34
N LEU A 63 5.03 -1.96 11.01
CA LEU A 63 4.02 -2.82 11.59
C LEU A 63 4.31 -4.28 11.26
N GLY A 64 4.70 -4.60 10.02
CA GLY A 64 5.11 -5.94 9.62
C GLY A 64 6.36 -6.45 10.38
N ILE A 65 7.39 -5.60 10.51
CA ILE A 65 8.62 -5.92 11.24
C ILE A 65 8.34 -6.22 12.72
N ALA A 66 7.47 -5.43 13.35
CA ALA A 66 7.08 -5.63 14.74
C ALA A 66 6.16 -6.84 14.94
N PHE A 67 5.34 -7.17 13.94
CA PHE A 67 4.34 -8.23 14.02
C PHE A 67 4.95 -9.62 14.22
N ILE A 68 5.90 -10.02 13.36
CA ILE A 68 6.46 -11.38 13.35
C ILE A 68 7.05 -11.79 14.71
N PRO A 69 8.02 -11.04 15.30
CA PRO A 69 8.63 -11.44 16.56
C PRO A 69 7.62 -11.43 17.71
N ARG A 70 6.68 -10.47 17.73
CA ARG A 70 5.63 -10.41 18.74
C ARG A 70 4.67 -11.60 18.64
N TYR A 71 4.27 -11.96 17.42
CA TYR A 71 3.40 -13.11 17.16
C TYR A 71 4.09 -14.42 17.54
N GLN A 72 5.36 -14.61 17.17
CA GLN A 72 6.12 -15.82 17.50
C GLN A 72 6.29 -15.99 19.01
N LYS A 73 6.63 -14.91 19.73
CA LYS A 73 6.73 -14.93 21.19
C LYS A 73 5.40 -15.27 21.87
N LEU A 74 4.31 -14.63 21.45
CA LEU A 74 2.98 -14.95 21.99
C LEU A 74 2.59 -16.38 21.67
N ARG A 75 2.90 -16.89 20.49
CA ARG A 75 2.58 -18.28 20.11
C ARG A 75 3.27 -19.31 21.02
N THR A 76 4.44 -19.00 21.57
CA THR A 76 5.13 -19.87 22.54
C THR A 76 4.64 -19.71 23.97
N GLU A 77 4.25 -18.50 24.38
CA GLU A 77 3.85 -18.19 25.76
C GLU A 77 2.36 -18.45 26.01
N ASP A 78 1.51 -18.01 25.09
CA ASP A 78 0.05 -18.12 25.14
C ASP A 78 -0.53 -18.20 23.71
N PRO A 79 -0.69 -19.43 23.18
CA PRO A 79 -1.20 -19.65 21.82
C PRO A 79 -2.59 -19.03 21.58
N VAL A 80 -3.45 -19.00 22.60
CA VAL A 80 -4.80 -18.45 22.50
C VAL A 80 -4.74 -16.94 22.32
N ARG A 81 -3.87 -16.28 23.08
CA ARG A 81 -3.63 -14.84 22.98
C ARG A 81 -2.92 -14.45 21.68
N ALA A 82 -2.06 -15.31 21.15
CA ALA A 82 -1.44 -15.10 19.84
C ALA A 82 -2.47 -15.00 18.70
N GLU A 83 -3.57 -15.75 18.77
CA GLU A 83 -4.65 -15.73 17.78
C GLU A 83 -5.47 -14.42 17.78
N SER A 84 -5.35 -13.60 18.84
CA SER A 84 -6.06 -12.32 18.96
C SER A 84 -5.24 -11.10 18.53
N LEU A 85 -3.92 -11.24 18.36
CA LEU A 85 -3.03 -10.16 17.92
C LEU A 85 -3.43 -9.59 16.55
N LEU A 86 -3.66 -10.47 15.56
CA LEU A 86 -3.97 -10.02 14.20
C LEU A 86 -5.33 -9.30 14.12
N PRO A 87 -6.43 -9.83 14.67
CA PRO A 87 -7.70 -9.09 14.68
C PRO A 87 -7.63 -7.79 15.50
N ALA A 88 -6.86 -7.75 16.59
CA ALA A 88 -6.62 -6.52 17.36
C ALA A 88 -5.97 -5.43 16.50
N LEU A 89 -4.89 -5.77 15.79
CA LEU A 89 -4.21 -4.82 14.90
C LEU A 89 -5.06 -4.44 13.69
N THR A 90 -5.85 -5.38 13.16
CA THR A 90 -6.80 -5.12 12.08
C THR A 90 -7.82 -4.07 12.51
N LEU A 91 -8.40 -4.21 13.71
CA LEU A 91 -9.34 -3.24 14.26
C LEU A 91 -8.67 -1.86 14.43
N ILE A 92 -7.46 -1.81 14.97
CA ILE A 92 -6.71 -0.55 15.14
C ILE A 92 -6.44 0.11 13.80
N VAL A 93 -5.96 -0.63 12.80
CA VAL A 93 -5.68 -0.13 11.44
C VAL A 93 -6.97 0.39 10.79
N VAL A 94 -8.09 -0.33 10.91
CA VAL A 94 -9.37 0.11 10.35
C VAL A 94 -9.85 1.39 11.04
N VAL A 95 -9.88 1.43 12.38
CA VAL A 95 -10.36 2.60 13.12
C VAL A 95 -9.48 3.81 12.86
N CYS A 96 -8.17 3.70 13.05
CA CYS A 96 -7.25 4.81 12.82
C CYS A 96 -7.22 5.22 11.34
N GLY A 97 -7.22 4.25 10.41
CA GLY A 97 -7.21 4.52 8.98
C GLY A 97 -8.47 5.20 8.49
N VAL A 98 -9.65 4.83 8.99
CA VAL A 98 -10.92 5.51 8.68
C VAL A 98 -10.91 6.93 9.23
N LEU A 99 -10.44 7.15 10.46
CA LEU A 99 -10.34 8.49 11.04
C LEU A 99 -9.39 9.39 10.24
N VAL A 100 -8.20 8.90 9.88
CA VAL A 100 -7.23 9.64 9.06
C VAL A 100 -7.78 9.90 7.66
N SER A 101 -8.39 8.91 7.01
CA SER A 101 -8.98 9.06 5.67
C SER A 101 -10.13 10.06 5.67
N GLY A 102 -11.00 10.02 6.69
CA GLY A 102 -12.09 10.98 6.87
C GLY A 102 -11.58 12.41 7.07
N LEU A 103 -10.54 12.58 7.90
CA LEU A 103 -9.89 13.88 8.10
C LEU A 103 -9.27 14.41 6.81
N LEU A 104 -8.51 13.59 6.08
CA LEU A 104 -7.91 13.97 4.81
C LEU A 104 -8.96 14.25 3.73
N THR A 105 -10.10 13.56 3.74
CA THR A 105 -11.22 13.84 2.84
C THR A 105 -11.78 15.25 3.09
N LEU A 106 -11.95 15.63 4.36
CA LEU A 106 -12.44 16.95 4.77
C LEU A 106 -11.45 18.06 4.38
N PHE A 107 -10.16 17.83 4.60
CA PHE A 107 -9.08 18.78 4.30
C PHE A 107 -8.44 18.58 2.91
N ALA A 108 -9.12 17.88 1.98
CA ALA A 108 -8.55 17.53 0.69
C ALA A 108 -8.07 18.75 -0.13
N ALA A 109 -8.87 19.81 -0.18
CA ALA A 109 -8.54 21.02 -0.95
C ALA A 109 -7.27 21.75 -0.44
N PRO A 110 -7.17 22.12 0.86
CA PRO A 110 -5.95 22.75 1.36
C PRO A 110 -4.73 21.82 1.31
N VAL A 111 -4.92 20.51 1.52
CA VAL A 111 -3.83 19.53 1.37
C VAL A 111 -3.30 19.53 -0.06
N MET A 112 -4.17 19.44 -1.07
CA MET A 112 -3.73 19.45 -2.47
C MET A 112 -3.13 20.79 -2.90
N GLN A 113 -3.70 21.93 -2.48
CA GLN A 113 -3.09 23.24 -2.75
C GLN A 113 -1.67 23.35 -2.18
N SER A 114 -1.42 22.78 -1.01
CA SER A 114 -0.08 22.77 -0.41
C SER A 114 0.87 21.76 -1.07
N LEU A 115 0.33 20.64 -1.57
CA LEU A 115 1.14 19.55 -2.14
C LEU A 115 1.60 19.83 -3.57
N VAL A 116 0.82 20.61 -4.34
CA VAL A 116 1.09 20.93 -5.74
C VAL A 116 1.00 22.43 -6.04
N PRO A 117 1.92 23.26 -5.54
CA PRO A 117 1.89 24.71 -5.74
C PRO A 117 2.07 25.14 -7.20
N GLY A 118 2.64 24.28 -8.06
CA GLY A 118 2.85 24.54 -9.49
C GLY A 118 1.67 24.17 -10.41
N PHE A 119 0.56 23.65 -9.86
CA PHE A 119 -0.59 23.22 -10.66
C PHE A 119 -1.55 24.37 -10.96
N THR A 120 -2.21 24.30 -12.12
CA THR A 120 -3.32 25.21 -12.45
C THR A 120 -4.51 24.97 -11.52
N ALA A 121 -5.43 25.94 -11.41
CA ALA A 121 -6.62 25.80 -10.58
C ALA A 121 -7.47 24.57 -10.96
N GLU A 122 -7.53 24.24 -12.26
CA GLU A 122 -8.24 23.06 -12.78
C GLU A 122 -7.53 21.76 -12.37
N GLN A 123 -6.21 21.69 -12.49
CA GLN A 123 -5.40 20.55 -12.06
C GLN A 123 -5.51 20.32 -10.55
N VAL A 124 -5.52 21.38 -9.74
CA VAL A 124 -5.73 21.28 -8.28
C VAL A 124 -7.13 20.75 -7.98
N ALA A 125 -8.17 21.21 -8.69
CA ALA A 125 -9.54 20.74 -8.50
C ALA A 125 -9.70 19.25 -8.88
N GLN A 126 -9.11 18.82 -9.99
CA GLN A 126 -9.10 17.42 -10.42
C GLN A 126 -8.33 16.55 -9.41
N SER A 127 -7.14 16.98 -9.02
CA SER A 127 -6.32 16.29 -8.01
C SER A 127 -7.04 16.16 -6.67
N THR A 128 -7.74 17.22 -6.24
CA THR A 128 -8.55 17.22 -5.00
C THR A 128 -9.66 16.18 -5.07
N THR A 129 -10.32 16.04 -6.22
CA THR A 129 -11.39 15.07 -6.42
C THR A 129 -10.87 13.64 -6.37
N LEU A 130 -9.75 13.37 -7.05
CA LEU A 130 -9.09 12.06 -7.02
C LEU A 130 -8.55 11.74 -5.63
N PHE A 131 -7.96 12.72 -4.95
CA PHE A 131 -7.43 12.57 -3.60
C PHE A 131 -8.51 12.11 -2.62
N ARG A 132 -9.71 12.69 -2.68
CA ARG A 132 -10.86 12.28 -1.84
C ARG A 132 -11.25 10.81 -2.02
N ILE A 133 -11.02 10.23 -3.20
CA ILE A 133 -11.27 8.80 -3.45
C ILE A 133 -10.09 7.98 -2.90
N LEU A 134 -8.87 8.39 -3.23
CA LEU A 134 -7.65 7.63 -2.97
C LEU A 134 -7.26 7.57 -1.49
N VAL A 135 -7.64 8.55 -0.67
CA VAL A 135 -7.35 8.51 0.78
C VAL A 135 -7.96 7.30 1.47
N TRP A 136 -9.09 6.79 0.98
CA TRP A 136 -9.71 5.57 1.50
C TRP A 136 -8.91 4.30 1.21
N ASN A 137 -7.91 4.38 0.32
CA ASN A 137 -6.98 3.29 0.07
C ASN A 137 -5.96 3.11 1.19
N ILE A 138 -5.74 4.11 2.05
CA ILE A 138 -4.76 4.08 3.14
C ILE A 138 -4.95 2.85 4.07
N PRO A 139 -6.12 2.66 4.72
CA PRO A 139 -6.33 1.49 5.57
C PRO A 139 -6.19 0.18 4.79
N LEU A 140 -6.64 0.14 3.53
CA LEU A 140 -6.59 -1.08 2.72
C LEU A 140 -5.15 -1.50 2.42
N MET A 141 -4.29 -0.57 2.03
CA MET A 141 -2.87 -0.85 1.78
C MET A 141 -2.14 -1.32 3.04
N VAL A 142 -2.42 -0.71 4.20
CA VAL A 142 -1.84 -1.15 5.47
C VAL A 142 -2.31 -2.56 5.82
N LEU A 143 -3.58 -2.89 5.60
CA LEU A 143 -4.13 -4.23 5.80
C LEU A 143 -3.53 -5.26 4.84
N VAL A 144 -3.34 -4.93 3.55
CA VAL A 144 -2.66 -5.81 2.59
C VAL A 144 -1.28 -6.20 3.12
N GLY A 145 -0.47 -5.23 3.57
CA GLY A 145 0.86 -5.51 4.12
C GLY A 145 0.83 -6.30 5.44
N LEU A 146 -0.11 -5.96 6.34
CA LEU A 146 -0.28 -6.69 7.61
C LEU A 146 -0.71 -8.15 7.37
N PHE A 147 -1.66 -8.39 6.46
CA PHE A 147 -2.15 -9.72 6.14
C PHE A 147 -1.08 -10.55 5.43
N GLN A 148 -0.34 -9.95 4.49
CA GLN A 148 0.82 -10.58 3.87
C GLN A 148 1.84 -10.99 4.93
N THR A 149 2.16 -10.11 5.87
CA THR A 149 3.09 -10.42 6.98
C THR A 149 2.57 -11.57 7.84
N ALA A 150 1.28 -11.56 8.18
CA ALA A 150 0.67 -12.60 9.02
C ALA A 150 0.64 -13.97 8.31
N LEU A 151 0.35 -13.99 7.01
CA LEU A 151 0.37 -15.19 6.18
C LEU A 151 1.80 -15.72 6.03
N ASN A 152 2.78 -14.84 5.79
CA ASN A 152 4.20 -15.20 5.73
C ASN A 152 4.71 -15.77 7.06
N ALA A 153 4.28 -15.20 8.20
CA ALA A 153 4.61 -15.72 9.53
C ALA A 153 4.05 -17.14 9.78
N ARG A 154 3.01 -17.54 9.03
CA ARG A 154 2.40 -18.87 9.03
C ARG A 154 2.93 -19.77 7.91
N PHE A 155 3.99 -19.36 7.20
CA PHE A 155 4.56 -20.03 6.03
C PHE A 155 3.57 -20.21 4.86
N ASN A 156 2.52 -19.38 4.79
CA ASN A 156 1.59 -19.36 3.66
C ASN A 156 1.98 -18.23 2.69
N PHE A 157 2.86 -18.56 1.74
CA PHE A 157 3.35 -17.62 0.72
C PHE A 157 2.47 -17.54 -0.52
N PHE A 158 1.60 -18.54 -0.72
CA PHE A 158 0.75 -18.64 -1.90
C PHE A 158 -0.37 -17.60 -1.90
N MET A 159 -1.03 -17.40 -0.75
CA MET A 159 -2.15 -16.47 -0.67
C MET A 159 -1.73 -15.01 -0.87
N PRO A 160 -0.62 -14.51 -0.29
CA PRO A 160 -0.10 -13.18 -0.60
C PRO A 160 0.32 -13.02 -2.06
N ALA A 161 0.95 -14.04 -2.65
CA ALA A 161 1.35 -14.02 -4.06
C ALA A 161 0.15 -13.83 -4.99
N ILE A 162 -0.93 -14.60 -4.79
CA ILE A 162 -2.18 -14.44 -5.55
C ILE A 162 -2.80 -13.08 -5.29
N ALA A 163 -2.90 -12.64 -4.03
CA ALA A 163 -3.53 -11.38 -3.69
C ALA A 163 -2.83 -10.18 -4.34
N GLY A 164 -1.50 -10.23 -4.45
CA GLY A 164 -0.72 -9.20 -5.11
C GLY A 164 -0.89 -9.18 -6.63
N VAL A 165 -1.30 -10.28 -7.27
CA VAL A 165 -1.67 -10.28 -8.70
C VAL A 165 -3.13 -9.87 -8.88
N PHE A 166 -4.03 -10.42 -8.06
CA PHE A 166 -5.47 -10.25 -8.18
C PHE A 166 -5.92 -8.81 -8.01
N GLY A 167 -5.42 -8.11 -6.97
CA GLY A 167 -5.78 -6.70 -6.72
C GLY A 167 -5.45 -5.77 -7.87
N PRO A 168 -4.18 -5.71 -8.34
CA PRO A 168 -3.82 -4.94 -9.52
C PRO A 168 -4.57 -5.36 -10.77
N THR A 169 -4.93 -6.64 -10.92
CA THR A 169 -5.75 -7.10 -12.05
C THR A 169 -7.14 -6.48 -12.01
N VAL A 170 -7.77 -6.43 -10.84
CA VAL A 170 -9.05 -5.73 -10.63
C VAL A 170 -8.91 -4.23 -10.97
N THR A 171 -7.80 -3.59 -10.56
CA THR A 171 -7.52 -2.20 -10.93
C THR A 171 -7.45 -2.00 -12.44
N VAL A 172 -6.75 -2.87 -13.17
CA VAL A 172 -6.66 -2.84 -14.64
C VAL A 172 -8.04 -3.01 -15.27
N ILE A 173 -8.84 -3.95 -14.80
CA ILE A 173 -10.19 -4.20 -15.34
C ILE A 173 -11.08 -2.96 -15.12
N CYS A 174 -11.13 -2.44 -13.89
CA CYS A 174 -11.93 -1.26 -13.55
C CYS A 174 -11.55 -0.05 -14.39
N MET A 175 -10.25 0.18 -14.57
CA MET A 175 -9.75 1.25 -15.41
C MET A 175 -10.16 1.06 -16.87
N TRP A 176 -9.93 -0.14 -17.43
CA TRP A 176 -10.22 -0.42 -18.83
C TRP A 176 -11.72 -0.29 -19.15
N SER A 177 -12.60 -0.80 -18.28
CA SER A 177 -14.05 -0.75 -18.48
C SER A 177 -14.65 0.62 -18.11
N GLY A 178 -14.10 1.30 -17.10
CA GLY A 178 -14.65 2.53 -16.54
C GLY A 178 -14.13 3.83 -17.18
N ALA A 179 -13.01 3.79 -17.90
CA ALA A 179 -12.36 4.99 -18.44
C ALA A 179 -13.27 5.83 -19.33
N ALA A 180 -14.17 5.22 -20.09
CA ALA A 180 -15.08 5.97 -20.99
C ALA A 180 -16.12 6.81 -20.24
N GLN A 181 -16.51 6.42 -19.03
CA GLN A 181 -17.59 7.07 -18.26
C GLN A 181 -17.03 7.96 -17.14
N LEU A 182 -15.96 7.51 -16.49
CA LEU A 182 -15.40 8.14 -15.29
C LEU A 182 -14.04 8.83 -15.56
N GLY A 183 -13.51 8.75 -16.79
CA GLY A 183 -12.17 9.25 -17.10
C GLY A 183 -11.12 8.64 -16.17
N ILE A 184 -10.16 9.45 -15.74
CA ILE A 184 -9.10 9.00 -14.84
C ILE A 184 -9.59 8.61 -13.43
N ALA A 185 -10.79 9.04 -13.02
CA ALA A 185 -11.38 8.59 -11.76
C ALA A 185 -11.67 7.08 -11.76
N ALA A 186 -11.81 6.45 -12.94
CA ALA A 186 -11.90 4.98 -13.07
C ALA A 186 -10.68 4.28 -12.46
N LEU A 187 -9.48 4.86 -12.63
CA LEU A 187 -8.26 4.34 -12.04
C LEU A 187 -8.28 4.49 -10.51
N ALA A 188 -8.69 5.66 -10.00
CA ALA A 188 -8.75 5.90 -8.55
C ALA A 188 -9.70 4.91 -7.85
N TRP A 189 -10.91 4.72 -8.40
CA TRP A 189 -11.84 3.70 -7.89
C TRP A 189 -11.30 2.28 -8.09
N GLY A 190 -10.65 2.01 -9.21
CA GLY A 190 -10.03 0.71 -9.50
C GLY A 190 -8.93 0.33 -8.51
N VAL A 191 -8.14 1.28 -8.02
CA VAL A 191 -7.13 1.04 -6.99
C VAL A 191 -7.78 0.71 -5.65
N VAL A 192 -8.81 1.46 -5.24
CA VAL A 192 -9.55 1.17 -3.99
C VAL A 192 -10.21 -0.20 -4.06
N ALA A 193 -10.87 -0.52 -5.17
CA ALA A 193 -11.49 -1.83 -5.40
C ALA A 193 -10.46 -2.96 -5.44
N GLY A 194 -9.31 -2.72 -6.09
CA GLY A 194 -8.19 -3.66 -6.17
C GLY A 194 -7.64 -3.99 -4.78
N SER A 195 -7.28 -2.98 -3.98
CA SER A 195 -6.80 -3.19 -2.62
C SER A 195 -7.84 -3.88 -1.75
N LEU A 196 -9.12 -3.50 -1.85
CA LEU A 196 -10.20 -4.15 -1.12
C LEU A 196 -10.29 -5.64 -1.48
N SER A 197 -10.19 -5.97 -2.76
CA SER A 197 -10.22 -7.36 -3.22
C SER A 197 -9.04 -8.18 -2.67
N SER A 198 -7.84 -7.61 -2.61
CA SER A 198 -6.66 -8.24 -2.00
C SER A 198 -6.82 -8.44 -0.49
N VAL A 199 -7.43 -7.48 0.22
CA VAL A 199 -7.73 -7.58 1.65
C VAL A 199 -8.74 -8.70 1.89
N LEU A 200 -9.82 -8.77 1.11
CA LEU A 200 -10.85 -9.80 1.24
C LEU A 200 -10.27 -11.20 0.99
N LEU A 201 -9.50 -11.36 -0.09
CA LEU A 201 -8.90 -12.64 -0.47
C LEU A 201 -7.94 -13.16 0.61
N GLN A 202 -7.06 -12.30 1.13
CA GLN A 202 -6.16 -12.67 2.24
C GLN A 202 -6.90 -12.87 3.56
N GLY A 203 -7.91 -12.05 3.84
CA GLY A 203 -8.72 -12.11 5.05
C GLY A 203 -9.50 -13.43 5.17
N ILE A 204 -10.09 -13.91 4.07
CA ILE A 204 -10.77 -15.22 4.03
C ILE A 204 -9.80 -16.35 4.42
N SER A 205 -8.57 -16.32 3.92
CA SER A 205 -7.55 -17.33 4.27
C SER A 205 -7.10 -17.26 5.73
N LEU A 206 -7.23 -16.11 6.38
CA LEU A 206 -6.83 -15.91 7.77
C LEU A 206 -7.94 -16.27 8.77
N TRP A 207 -9.20 -16.28 8.33
CA TRP A 207 -10.38 -16.40 9.20
C TRP A 207 -10.48 -17.72 9.97
N GLY A 208 -9.94 -18.82 9.43
CA GLY A 208 -9.98 -20.16 10.04
C GLY A 208 -9.10 -20.37 11.28
N GLY A 209 -8.39 -19.33 11.75
CA GLY A 209 -7.47 -19.42 12.90
C GLY A 209 -7.29 -18.08 13.62
N THR A 210 -8.38 -17.32 13.76
CA THR A 210 -8.41 -16.03 14.46
C THR A 210 -9.40 -16.07 15.61
N ARG A 211 -9.04 -15.46 16.75
CA ARG A 211 -9.95 -15.24 17.88
C ARG A 211 -10.14 -13.74 18.08
N PHE A 212 -11.36 -13.32 18.39
CA PHE A 212 -11.62 -11.92 18.70
C PHE A 212 -10.89 -11.52 19.99
N PRO A 213 -10.18 -10.37 20.02
CA PRO A 213 -9.44 -9.92 21.19
C PRO A 213 -10.39 -9.46 22.29
N ALA A 214 -10.07 -9.79 23.53
CA ALA A 214 -10.66 -9.13 24.68
C ALA A 214 -10.17 -7.66 24.75
N ARG A 215 -10.92 -6.78 25.42
CA ARG A 215 -10.57 -5.35 25.54
C ARG A 215 -9.17 -5.14 26.15
N GLY A 216 -8.79 -5.95 27.15
CA GLY A 216 -7.46 -5.90 27.76
C GLY A 216 -6.34 -6.27 26.80
N ASP A 217 -6.58 -7.25 25.93
CA ASP A 217 -5.62 -7.66 24.91
C ASP A 217 -5.40 -6.58 23.84
N LEU A 218 -6.43 -5.81 23.49
CA LEU A 218 -6.31 -4.75 22.49
C LEU A 218 -5.24 -3.72 22.88
N VAL A 219 -5.27 -3.26 24.13
CA VAL A 219 -4.34 -2.26 24.67
C VAL A 219 -2.92 -2.82 24.78
N ASP A 220 -2.78 -4.07 25.26
CA ASP A 220 -1.49 -4.71 25.42
C ASP A 220 -0.80 -5.01 24.08
N HIS A 221 -1.57 -5.47 23.09
CA HIS A 221 -1.05 -5.68 21.73
C HIS A 221 -0.66 -4.37 21.06
N ALA A 222 -1.51 -3.32 21.20
CA ALA A 222 -1.20 -1.98 20.68
C ALA A 222 0.10 -1.43 21.27
N ARG A 223 0.28 -1.52 22.59
CA ARG A 223 1.48 -1.03 23.27
C ARG A 223 2.73 -1.80 22.86
N GLY A 224 2.63 -3.13 22.78
CA GLY A 224 3.74 -3.99 22.38
C GLY A 224 4.22 -3.75 20.95
N ILE A 225 3.28 -3.49 20.02
CA ILE A 225 3.61 -3.17 18.62
C ILE A 225 4.08 -1.72 18.49
N ALA A 226 3.44 -0.77 19.18
CA ALA A 226 3.80 0.65 19.10
C ALA A 226 5.26 0.92 19.52
N LEU A 227 5.75 0.25 20.57
CA LEU A 227 7.15 0.36 21.02
C LEU A 227 8.17 -0.06 19.94
N LEU A 228 7.78 -0.95 19.02
CA LEU A 228 8.63 -1.44 17.94
C LEU A 228 8.38 -0.70 16.62
N ALA A 229 7.12 -0.37 16.33
CA ALA A 229 6.69 0.20 15.06
C ALA A 229 6.87 1.72 15.00
N ILE A 230 6.71 2.46 16.12
CA ILE A 230 6.82 3.93 16.11
C ILE A 230 8.24 4.39 15.73
N PRO A 231 9.33 3.87 16.32
CA PRO A 231 10.67 4.29 15.93
C PRO A 231 10.96 4.02 14.46
N ALA A 232 10.58 2.84 13.97
CA ALA A 232 10.76 2.46 12.57
C ALA A 232 9.85 3.27 11.60
N ALA A 233 8.64 3.65 12.02
CA ALA A 233 7.77 4.53 11.26
C ALA A 233 8.32 5.95 11.19
N LEU A 234 8.89 6.48 12.27
CA LEU A 234 9.58 7.77 12.26
C LEU A 234 10.78 7.74 11.29
N SER A 235 11.56 6.66 11.29
CA SER A 235 12.65 6.49 10.31
C SER A 235 12.12 6.41 8.87
N MET A 236 11.02 5.70 8.61
CA MET A 236 10.44 5.62 7.27
C MET A 236 9.82 6.93 6.81
N LEU A 237 9.26 7.74 7.71
CA LEU A 237 8.72 9.05 7.37
C LEU A 237 9.81 9.99 6.82
N LEU A 238 11.03 9.92 7.39
CA LEU A 238 12.17 10.70 6.92
C LEU A 238 12.62 10.27 5.51
N ILE A 239 12.49 8.99 5.17
CA ILE A 239 12.84 8.44 3.86
C ILE A 239 11.76 8.79 2.81
N ARG A 240 10.50 8.97 3.22
CA ARG A 240 9.36 9.19 2.32
C ARG A 240 9.14 10.66 1.92
N ILE A 241 10.12 11.54 2.13
CA ILE A 241 10.01 12.96 1.79
C ILE A 241 10.08 13.22 0.27
N ASP A 242 10.45 12.21 -0.52
CA ASP A 242 10.64 12.29 -1.97
C ASP A 242 9.50 13.00 -2.70
N PRO A 243 8.20 12.68 -2.49
CA PRO A 243 7.12 13.32 -3.25
C PRO A 243 6.96 14.82 -2.94
N VAL A 244 7.28 15.23 -1.71
CA VAL A 244 7.26 16.64 -1.31
C VAL A 244 8.41 17.36 -1.99
N VAL A 245 9.61 16.78 -1.94
CA VAL A 245 10.80 17.34 -2.58
C VAL A 245 10.60 17.42 -4.09
N ASP A 246 10.12 16.36 -4.73
CA ASP A 246 9.83 16.31 -6.16
C ASP A 246 8.82 17.39 -6.57
N GLY A 247 7.77 17.62 -5.77
CA GLY A 247 6.78 18.68 -6.00
C GLY A 247 7.40 20.09 -5.98
N TYR A 248 8.31 20.36 -5.04
CA TYR A 248 9.05 21.63 -4.98
C TYR A 248 10.09 21.77 -6.10
N VAL A 249 10.75 20.67 -6.46
CA VAL A 249 11.77 20.62 -7.50
C VAL A 249 11.16 20.82 -8.89
N LEU A 250 9.99 20.23 -9.16
CA LEU A 250 9.26 20.43 -10.42
C LEU A 250 8.69 21.85 -10.57
N ALA A 251 8.44 22.53 -9.45
CA ALA A 251 8.06 23.95 -9.43
C ALA A 251 9.26 24.91 -9.58
N SER A 252 10.49 24.39 -9.67
CA SER A 252 11.70 25.21 -9.81
C SER A 252 11.90 25.71 -11.24
N PRO A 253 12.64 26.83 -11.44
CA PRO A 253 12.82 27.45 -12.77
C PRO A 253 13.55 26.59 -13.81
N GLU A 254 14.23 25.51 -13.41
CA GLU A 254 14.93 24.58 -14.32
C GLU A 254 14.50 23.11 -14.11
N PRO A 255 13.27 22.72 -14.51
CA PRO A 255 12.73 21.37 -14.29
C PRO A 255 13.56 20.26 -14.96
N GLU A 256 14.19 20.57 -16.09
CA GLU A 256 14.92 19.62 -16.93
C GLU A 256 16.17 19.04 -16.24
N ARG A 257 16.81 19.79 -15.34
CA ARG A 257 17.99 19.31 -14.59
C ARG A 257 17.68 18.21 -13.60
N PHE A 258 16.44 18.16 -13.09
CA PHE A 258 16.02 17.23 -12.06
C PHE A 258 15.22 16.04 -12.58
N ALA A 259 14.74 16.09 -13.83
CA ALA A 259 14.06 14.99 -14.49
C ALA A 259 14.89 13.69 -14.53
N ASN A 260 16.21 13.81 -14.65
CA ASN A 260 17.14 12.67 -14.64
C ASN A 260 17.23 11.96 -13.28
N TRP A 261 16.99 12.68 -12.18
CA TRP A 261 17.00 12.11 -10.83
C TRP A 261 15.79 11.18 -10.63
N GLY A 262 14.60 11.61 -11.05
CA GLY A 262 13.37 10.80 -10.93
C GLY A 262 13.45 9.46 -11.66
N TRP A 263 14.09 9.41 -12.83
CA TRP A 263 14.34 8.15 -13.55
C TRP A 263 15.36 7.25 -12.84
N ALA A 264 16.44 7.84 -12.30
CA ALA A 264 17.43 7.09 -11.52
C ALA A 264 16.81 6.44 -10.27
N LEU A 265 15.94 7.16 -9.55
CA LEU A 265 15.22 6.61 -8.39
C LEU A 265 14.24 5.51 -8.77
N ARG A 266 13.50 5.65 -9.88
CA ARG A 266 12.59 4.59 -10.37
C ARG A 266 13.34 3.32 -10.73
N ILE A 267 14.48 3.44 -11.42
CA ILE A 267 15.34 2.31 -11.76
C ILE A 267 15.91 1.67 -10.48
N MET A 268 16.43 2.48 -9.56
CA MET A 268 16.96 2.00 -8.28
C MET A 268 15.87 1.27 -7.46
N ASN A 269 14.66 1.82 -7.41
CA ASN A 269 13.53 1.20 -6.71
C ASN A 269 13.06 -0.11 -7.36
N MET A 270 13.15 -0.24 -8.69
CA MET A 270 12.92 -1.53 -9.37
C MET A 270 13.94 -2.58 -8.92
N PHE A 271 15.22 -2.23 -8.81
CA PHE A 271 16.24 -3.13 -8.27
C PHE A 271 16.02 -3.45 -6.78
N VAL A 272 15.62 -2.46 -5.98
CA VAL A 272 15.29 -2.67 -4.57
C VAL A 272 14.11 -3.63 -4.42
N LEU A 273 13.05 -3.47 -5.22
CA LEU A 273 11.88 -4.37 -5.22
C LEU A 273 12.25 -5.81 -5.55
N VAL A 274 13.11 -6.00 -6.55
CA VAL A 274 13.62 -7.33 -6.94
C VAL A 274 14.52 -7.91 -5.84
N SER A 275 15.30 -7.07 -5.15
CA SER A 275 16.20 -7.50 -4.08
C SER A 275 15.50 -7.78 -2.74
N SER A 276 14.37 -7.13 -2.47
CA SER A 276 13.64 -7.25 -1.21
C SER A 276 12.75 -8.49 -1.16
N GLY A 277 12.43 -9.12 -2.30
CA GLY A 277 11.66 -10.38 -2.34
C GLY A 277 10.30 -10.31 -1.64
N VAL A 278 9.70 -9.10 -1.60
CA VAL A 278 8.34 -8.83 -1.09
C VAL A 278 7.39 -8.64 -2.25
#